data_AF-A0A2V1GY97-F1
#
_entry.id   AF-A0A2V1GY97-F1
#
_cell.length_a   1.000
_cell.length_b   1.000
_cell.length_c   1.000
_cell.angle_alpha   90.00
_cell.angle_beta   90.00
_cell.angle_gamma   90.00
#
_symmetry.space_group_name_H-M   'P 1'
#
loop_
_entity.id
_entity.type
_entity.pdbx_description
1 polymer ?
#
loop_
_entity_poly.entity_id
_entity_poly.type
_entity_poly.pdbx_seq_one_letter_code
_entity_poly.pdbx_strand_id
1 'polypeptide(L)'
;MMTESKKSFNFWRSYSKELAAQLEISLPIQRKSEELLKNCFDYFKDIEQIEYRKIYNFVKDRTDIDEKHISEADCIVDMYKTYKKEFDPRLENHMVAFSIIAAYVETRGMDE
;
A
#
# COMPACT_ATOMS: atom_id res chain seq x y z
N MET A 1 13.59 15.64 8.29
CA MET A 1 13.27 14.21 8.04
C MET A 1 11.76 14.09 7.91
N MET A 2 11.24 13.70 6.73
CA MET A 2 9.83 13.37 6.59
C MET A 2 9.58 11.99 7.21
N THR A 3 8.48 11.83 7.94
CA THR A 3 8.02 10.50 8.40
C THR A 3 7.50 9.68 7.23
N GLU A 4 7.60 8.36 7.33
CA GLU A 4 7.17 7.39 6.31
C GLU A 4 5.68 7.54 5.97
N SER A 5 4.87 7.89 6.97
CA SER A 5 3.46 8.26 6.81
C SER A 5 3.28 9.47 5.89
N LYS A 6 4.10 10.52 6.04
CA LYS A 6 4.03 11.71 5.19
C LYS A 6 4.45 11.42 3.75
N LYS A 7 5.49 10.60 3.56
CA LYS A 7 5.94 10.13 2.23
C LYS A 7 4.85 9.34 1.53
N SER A 8 4.21 8.41 2.24
CA SER A 8 3.13 7.59 1.70
C SER A 8 1.91 8.43 1.32
N PHE A 9 1.60 9.44 2.13
CA PHE A 9 0.50 10.35 1.81
C PHE A 9 0.81 11.21 0.57
N ASN A 10 2.04 11.71 0.44
CA ASN A 10 2.47 12.43 -0.76
C ASN A 10 2.40 11.53 -2.00
N PHE A 11 2.91 10.30 -1.92
CA PHE A 11 2.79 9.30 -2.99
C PHE A 11 1.32 9.08 -3.36
N TRP A 12 0.46 8.82 -2.37
CA TRP A 12 -0.96 8.67 -2.61
C TRP A 12 -1.54 9.90 -3.33
N ARG A 13 -1.21 11.13 -2.92
CA ARG A 13 -1.74 12.33 -3.60
C ARG A 13 -1.33 12.40 -5.08
N SER A 14 -0.08 12.07 -5.40
CA SER A 14 0.43 12.07 -6.78
C SER A 14 -0.30 11.07 -7.68
N TYR A 15 -0.63 9.89 -7.15
CA TYR A 15 -1.23 8.79 -7.94
C TYR A 15 -2.71 8.53 -7.60
N SER A 16 -3.34 9.33 -6.73
CA SER A 16 -4.65 9.05 -6.14
C SER A 16 -5.75 8.80 -7.16
N LYS A 17 -5.80 9.61 -8.23
CA LYS A 17 -6.83 9.48 -9.27
C LYS A 17 -6.73 8.15 -10.00
N GLU A 18 -5.50 7.72 -10.30
CA GLU A 18 -5.23 6.48 -11.00
C GLU A 18 -5.44 5.28 -10.07
N LEU A 19 -4.78 5.28 -8.90
CA LEU A 19 -4.89 4.19 -7.93
C LEU A 19 -6.31 4.02 -7.42
N ALA A 20 -7.05 5.10 -7.15
CA ALA A 20 -8.42 4.96 -6.67
C ALA A 20 -9.35 4.30 -7.70
N ALA A 21 -9.15 4.58 -8.99
CA ALA A 21 -9.93 3.95 -10.05
C ALA A 21 -9.56 2.46 -10.19
N GLN A 22 -8.26 2.14 -10.20
CA GLN A 22 -7.77 0.77 -10.42
C GLN A 22 -7.96 -0.15 -9.20
N LEU A 23 -7.91 0.41 -7.98
CA LEU A 23 -8.07 -0.32 -6.72
C LEU A 23 -9.51 -0.23 -6.17
N GLU A 24 -10.43 0.39 -6.92
CA GLU A 24 -11.85 0.55 -6.58
C GLU A 24 -12.09 1.25 -5.22
N ILE A 25 -11.27 2.26 -4.91
CA ILE A 25 -11.35 2.99 -3.63
C ILE A 25 -12.39 4.11 -3.75
N SER A 26 -13.48 4.00 -2.99
CA SER A 26 -14.55 4.99 -2.99
C SER A 26 -14.13 6.35 -2.41
N LEU A 27 -14.74 7.45 -2.89
CA LEU A 27 -14.44 8.82 -2.44
C LEU A 27 -14.48 9.02 -0.91
N PRO A 28 -15.43 8.46 -0.15
CA PRO A 28 -15.43 8.58 1.31
C PRO A 28 -14.18 7.99 1.96
N ILE A 29 -13.67 6.88 1.42
CA ILE A 29 -12.45 6.22 1.92
C ILE A 29 -11.23 7.05 1.52
N GLN A 30 -11.18 7.57 0.29
CA GLN A 30 -10.08 8.43 -0.16
C GLN A 30 -9.90 9.66 0.73
N ARG A 31 -10.99 10.25 1.25
CA ARG A 31 -10.93 11.39 2.20
C ARG A 31 -10.26 11.05 3.53
N LYS A 32 -10.16 9.76 3.87
CA LYS A 32 -9.51 9.25 5.07
C LYS A 32 -8.12 8.66 4.77
N SER A 33 -7.58 8.84 3.56
CA SER A 33 -6.35 8.16 3.15
C SER A 33 -5.15 8.49 4.04
N GLU A 34 -5.04 9.72 4.55
CA GLU A 34 -3.95 10.11 5.47
C GLU A 34 -3.98 9.29 6.77
N GLU A 35 -5.16 9.17 7.38
CA GLU A 35 -5.37 8.38 8.60
C GLU A 35 -5.12 6.88 8.34
N LEU A 36 -5.69 6.35 7.25
CA LEU A 36 -5.55 4.94 6.88
C LEU A 36 -4.09 4.56 6.62
N LEU A 37 -3.34 5.40 5.88
CA LEU A 37 -1.93 5.20 5.62
C LEU A 37 -1.11 5.29 6.90
N LYS A 38 -1.39 6.26 7.77
CA LYS A 38 -0.71 6.38 9.06
C LYS A 38 -0.90 5.13 9.91
N ASN A 39 -2.14 4.64 10.01
CA ASN A 39 -2.47 3.45 10.81
C ASN A 39 -1.74 2.19 10.32
N CYS A 40 -1.50 2.06 9.00
CA CYS A 40 -0.76 0.92 8.45
C CYS A 40 0.64 0.78 9.08
N PHE A 41 1.36 1.88 9.32
CA PHE A 41 2.70 1.85 9.92
C PHE A 41 2.70 1.35 11.37
N ASP A 42 1.65 1.67 12.13
CA ASP A 42 1.47 1.16 13.48
C ASP A 42 1.12 -0.34 13.42
N TYR A 43 0.25 -0.75 12.49
CA TYR A 43 -0.13 -2.14 12.30
C TYR A 43 1.00 -3.04 11.79
N PHE A 44 1.94 -2.53 11.01
CA PHE A 44 3.12 -3.32 10.59
C PHE A 44 4.03 -3.69 11.78
N LYS A 45 4.01 -2.90 12.85
CA LYS A 45 4.83 -3.10 14.06
C LYS A 45 4.11 -3.90 15.14
N ASP A 46 2.77 -3.93 15.10
CA ASP A 46 1.94 -4.65 16.05
C ASP A 46 1.94 -6.16 15.78
N ILE A 47 2.39 -6.95 16.76
CA ILE A 47 2.46 -8.40 16.66
C ILE A 47 1.09 -9.07 16.49
N GLU A 48 0.02 -8.45 17.00
CA GLU A 48 -1.35 -8.96 16.91
C GLU A 48 -1.98 -8.70 15.53
N GLN A 49 -1.45 -7.74 14.77
CA GLN A 49 -1.93 -7.38 13.42
C GLN A 49 -1.34 -8.28 12.33
N ILE A 50 -1.62 -9.58 12.44
CA ILE A 50 -1.02 -10.62 11.60
C ILE A 50 -1.25 -10.37 10.10
N GLU A 51 -2.45 -9.96 9.70
CA GLU A 51 -2.79 -9.75 8.27
C GLU A 51 -2.00 -8.59 7.66
N TYR A 52 -1.87 -7.46 8.38
CA TYR A 52 -1.06 -6.32 7.92
C TYR A 52 0.42 -6.68 7.78
N ARG A 53 0.95 -7.47 8.72
CA ARG A 53 2.34 -7.95 8.66
C ARG A 53 2.58 -8.91 7.49
N LYS A 54 1.61 -9.76 7.14
CA LYS A 54 1.70 -10.59 5.93
C LYS A 54 1.77 -9.74 4.67
N ILE A 55 0.95 -8.69 4.56
CA ILE A 55 1.00 -7.76 3.42
C ILE A 55 2.38 -7.10 3.34
N TYR A 56 2.88 -6.58 4.46
CA TYR A 56 4.19 -5.93 4.51
C TYR A 56 5.30 -6.86 4.01
N ASN A 57 5.37 -8.09 4.54
CA ASN A 57 6.37 -9.07 4.13
C ASN A 57 6.23 -9.44 2.65
N PHE A 58 5.01 -9.65 2.17
CA PHE A 58 4.77 -9.91 0.74
C PHE A 58 5.32 -8.79 -0.14
N VAL A 59 5.02 -7.53 0.18
CA VAL A 59 5.50 -6.38 -0.59
C VAL A 59 7.03 -6.29 -0.52
N LYS A 60 7.61 -6.45 0.67
CA LYS A 60 9.06 -6.43 0.89
C LYS A 60 9.79 -7.50 0.07
N ASP A 61 9.26 -8.71 0.00
CA ASP A 61 9.91 -9.84 -0.65
C ASP A 61 9.74 -9.81 -2.18
N ARG A 62 8.73 -9.10 -2.71
CA ARG A 62 8.47 -8.95 -4.15
C ARG A 62 9.30 -7.85 -4.79
N THR A 63 10.63 -7.94 -4.72
CA THR A 63 11.54 -6.98 -5.37
C THR A 63 11.55 -7.10 -6.90
N ASP A 64 11.09 -8.22 -7.45
CA ASP A 64 10.98 -8.50 -8.88
C ASP A 64 10.00 -7.58 -9.63
N ILE A 65 9.10 -6.94 -8.90
CA ILE A 65 8.02 -6.11 -9.44
C ILE A 65 8.55 -4.83 -10.12
N ASP A 66 9.64 -4.28 -9.60
CA ASP A 66 10.17 -2.98 -9.97
C ASP A 66 10.85 -3.04 -11.36
N GLU A 67 11.28 -4.24 -11.77
CA GLU A 67 11.83 -4.51 -13.11
C GLU A 67 10.75 -4.87 -14.14
N LYS A 68 9.52 -5.19 -13.69
CA LYS A 68 8.43 -5.69 -14.54
C LYS A 68 7.50 -4.60 -15.04
N HIS A 69 7.50 -3.44 -14.38
CA HIS A 69 6.55 -2.36 -14.62
C HIS A 69 7.25 -1.03 -14.86
N ILE A 70 6.56 -0.14 -15.57
CA ILE A 70 7.11 1.17 -15.96
C ILE A 70 6.80 2.26 -14.92
N SER A 71 5.71 2.08 -14.16
CA SER A 71 5.26 3.04 -13.16
C SER A 71 5.06 2.37 -11.79
N GLU A 72 5.25 3.15 -10.72
CA GLU A 72 4.99 2.67 -9.36
C GLU A 72 3.50 2.37 -9.15
N ALA A 73 2.60 3.09 -9.84
CA ALA A 73 1.17 2.81 -9.78
C ALA A 73 0.85 1.41 -10.33
N ASP A 74 1.47 1.00 -11.44
CA ASP A 74 1.33 -0.34 -12.00
C ASP A 74 1.87 -1.42 -11.04
N CYS A 75 3.03 -1.16 -10.39
CA CYS A 75 3.57 -2.05 -9.36
C CYS A 75 2.54 -2.28 -8.23
N ILE A 76 1.97 -1.21 -7.69
CA ILE A 76 0.97 -1.28 -6.62
C ILE A 76 -0.26 -2.07 -7.06
N VAL A 77 -0.77 -1.82 -8.27
CA VAL A 77 -1.97 -2.48 -8.78
C VAL A 77 -1.74 -3.97 -8.98
N ASP A 78 -0.60 -4.36 -9.54
CA ASP A 78 -0.24 -5.76 -9.72
C ASP A 78 -0.05 -6.47 -8.38
N MET A 79 0.67 -5.86 -7.43
CA MET A 79 0.79 -6.39 -6.07
C MET A 79 -0.56 -6.59 -5.41
N TYR A 80 -1.47 -5.62 -5.52
CA TYR A 80 -2.82 -5.72 -4.95
C TYR A 80 -3.62 -6.87 -5.54
N LYS A 81 -3.66 -6.97 -6.88
CA LYS A 81 -4.39 -8.04 -7.57
C LYS A 81 -3.80 -9.41 -7.24
N THR A 82 -2.48 -9.52 -7.26
CA THR A 82 -1.75 -10.75 -6.94
C THR A 82 -2.00 -11.18 -5.49
N TYR A 83 -1.84 -10.25 -4.54
CA TYR A 83 -2.04 -10.56 -3.12
C TYR A 83 -3.47 -11.04 -2.85
N LYS A 84 -4.48 -10.36 -3.38
CA LYS A 84 -5.87 -10.78 -3.22
C LYS A 84 -6.16 -12.16 -3.80
N LYS A 85 -5.59 -12.45 -4.97
CA LYS A 85 -5.78 -13.73 -5.66
C LYS A 85 -5.13 -14.89 -4.92
N GLU A 86 -3.94 -14.68 -4.37
CA GLU A 86 -3.14 -15.74 -3.76
C GLU A 86 -3.49 -15.99 -2.29
N PHE A 87 -3.87 -14.94 -1.54
CA PHE A 87 -3.99 -15.02 -0.08
C PHE A 87 -5.42 -14.91 0.47
N ASP A 88 -6.41 -14.52 -0.35
CA ASP A 88 -7.81 -14.29 0.06
C ASP A 88 -7.93 -13.58 1.44
N PRO A 89 -7.46 -12.33 1.53
CA PRO A 89 -7.27 -11.66 2.81
C PRO A 89 -8.59 -11.39 3.52
N ARG A 90 -8.58 -11.47 4.86
CA ARG A 90 -9.76 -11.15 5.69
C ARG A 90 -10.03 -9.65 5.80
N LEU A 91 -9.08 -8.83 5.40
CA LEU A 91 -9.18 -7.38 5.41
C LEU A 91 -10.06 -6.89 4.25
N GLU A 92 -10.74 -5.76 4.47
CA GLU A 92 -11.46 -5.10 3.39
C GLU A 92 -10.51 -4.67 2.27
N ASN A 93 -11.01 -4.63 1.03
CA ASN A 93 -10.23 -4.27 -0.16
C ASN A 93 -9.40 -3.00 0.01
N HIS A 94 -9.99 -1.95 0.60
CA HIS A 94 -9.30 -0.68 0.78
C HIS A 94 -8.19 -0.78 1.83
N MET A 95 -8.36 -1.59 2.89
CA MET A 95 -7.33 -1.82 3.90
C MET A 95 -6.13 -2.53 3.28
N VAL A 96 -6.37 -3.54 2.43
CA VAL A 96 -5.31 -4.22 1.67
C VAL A 96 -4.60 -3.23 0.76
N ALA A 97 -5.35 -2.41 0.01
CA ALA A 97 -4.80 -1.40 -0.89
C ALA A 97 -3.87 -0.40 -0.16
N PHE A 98 -4.34 0.22 0.93
CA PHE A 98 -3.52 1.17 1.68
C PHE A 98 -2.32 0.52 2.36
N SER A 99 -2.45 -0.74 2.80
CA SER A 99 -1.34 -1.51 3.36
C SER A 99 -0.25 -1.75 2.31
N ILE A 100 -0.63 -2.12 1.08
CA ILE A 100 0.32 -2.32 -0.01
C ILE A 100 1.02 -1.00 -0.37
N ILE A 101 0.28 0.10 -0.47
CA ILE A 101 0.84 1.43 -0.73
C ILE A 101 1.85 1.82 0.36
N ALA A 102 1.48 1.73 1.62
CA ALA A 102 2.35 2.09 2.73
C ALA A 102 3.60 1.20 2.78
N ALA A 103 3.43 -0.12 2.64
CA ALA A 103 4.54 -1.07 2.63
C ALA A 103 5.49 -0.84 1.45
N TYR A 104 4.96 -0.53 0.25
CA TYR A 104 5.78 -0.26 -0.92
C TYR A 104 6.64 0.98 -0.72
N VAL A 105 6.04 2.08 -0.27
CA VAL A 105 6.75 3.34 0.00
C VAL A 105 7.83 3.15 1.09
N GLU A 106 7.51 2.40 2.16
CA GLU A 106 8.46 2.11 3.24
C GLU A 106 9.64 1.27 2.76
N THR A 107 9.37 0.20 2.03
CA THR A 107 10.39 -0.79 1.64
C THR A 107 11.27 -0.34 0.49
N ARG A 108 10.76 0.51 -0.41
CA ARG A 108 11.53 1.08 -1.53
C ARG A 108 12.27 2.34 -1.14
N GLY A 109 12.04 2.84 0.09
CA GLY A 109 12.69 4.03 0.59
C GLY A 109 12.54 5.18 -0.39
N MET A 110 11.30 5.52 -0.77
CA MET A 110 11.01 6.67 -1.64
C MET A 110 11.41 7.96 -0.88
N ASP A 111 12.71 8.21 -0.84
CA ASP A 111 13.38 9.42 -0.39
C ASP A 111 13.50 10.34 -1.61
N GLU A 112 12.89 11.53 -1.51
CA GLU A 112 13.35 12.68 -2.30
C GLU A 112 14.82 13.00 -1.96
#